data_AF-A0A3N5JDB0-F1
#
_entry.id   AF-A0A3N5JDB0-F1
#
_cell.length_a   1.000
_cell.length_b   1.000
_cell.length_c   1.000
_cell.angle_alpha   90.00
_cell.angle_beta   90.00
_cell.angle_gamma   90.00
#
_symmetry.space_group_name_H-M   'P 1'
#
loop_
_entity.id
_entity.type
_entity.pdbx_description
1 polymer ?
#
loop_
_entity_poly.entity_id
_entity_poly.type
_entity_poly.pdbx_seq_one_letter_code
_entity_poly.pdbx_strand_id
1 'polypeptide(L)'
;MLHCQSPDRVWPNCIECQLWSGNAGDLVLIGPGRITVDDSVYVNNEQFLIIKKNLDSNEKPAGEWNAYDIEVRGDAISCSVNGVLQNSGTAAALSSGHIGLQSEGSPIEFRNILLTPLP
;
A
#
# COMPACT_ATOMS: atom_id res chain seq x y z
N MET A 1 2.12 4.66 -1.97
CA MET A 1 1.06 5.37 -1.23
C MET A 1 -0.13 5.68 -2.14
N LEU A 2 -1.35 5.50 -1.64
CA LEU A 2 -2.63 5.59 -2.33
C LEU A 2 -3.56 6.52 -1.56
N HIS A 3 -4.41 7.26 -2.28
CA HIS A 3 -5.32 8.25 -1.69
C HIS A 3 -4.60 9.28 -0.82
N CYS A 4 -3.43 9.76 -1.26
CA CYS A 4 -2.67 10.77 -0.52
C CYS A 4 -3.43 12.09 -0.43
N GLN A 5 -3.69 12.51 0.80
CA GLN A 5 -4.39 13.75 1.13
C GLN A 5 -3.41 14.92 1.30
N SER A 6 -3.87 16.12 0.93
CA SER A 6 -3.19 17.36 1.27
C SER A 6 -3.27 17.67 2.78
N PRO A 7 -2.36 18.48 3.34
CA PRO A 7 -1.19 19.06 2.68
C PRO A 7 -0.09 18.01 2.46
N ASP A 8 0.79 18.27 1.49
CA ASP A 8 1.96 17.44 1.23
C ASP A 8 2.87 17.41 2.45
N ARG A 9 3.28 16.21 2.84
CA ARG A 9 4.19 15.91 3.97
C ARG A 9 5.04 14.71 3.58
N VAL A 10 6.11 14.46 4.33
CA VAL A 10 6.89 13.21 4.20
C VAL A 10 5.98 11.98 4.30
N TRP A 11 5.03 12.03 5.24
CA TRP A 11 3.95 11.05 5.41
C TRP A 11 2.60 11.77 5.36
N PRO A 12 1.94 11.89 4.18
CA PRO A 12 0.59 12.42 4.08
C PRO A 12 -0.43 11.40 4.59
N ASN A 13 -1.64 11.86 4.97
CA ASN A 13 -2.71 10.91 5.32
C ASN A 13 -3.06 10.07 4.07
N CYS A 14 -2.87 8.76 4.14
CA CYS A 14 -2.98 7.86 3.00
C CYS A 14 -3.01 6.38 3.41
N ILE A 15 -3.16 5.51 2.42
CA ILE A 15 -2.98 4.07 2.57
C ILE A 15 -1.75 3.67 1.76
N GLU A 16 -0.82 2.99 2.37
CA GLU A 16 0.39 2.52 1.70
C GLU A 16 0.34 1.01 1.48
N CYS A 17 0.60 0.59 0.25
CA CYS A 17 1.02 -0.78 -0.05
C CYS A 17 2.55 -0.82 0.13
N GLN A 18 2.99 -1.42 1.21
CA GLN A 18 4.37 -1.34 1.73
C GLN A 18 5.38 -1.97 0.76
N LEU A 19 6.61 -1.43 0.81
CA LEU A 19 7.79 -1.87 0.05
C LEU A 19 9.03 -2.13 0.94
N TRP A 20 8.91 -2.03 2.27
CA TRP A 20 9.96 -2.41 3.20
C TRP A 20 10.37 -3.87 2.95
N SER A 21 11.64 -4.09 2.59
CA SER A 21 12.28 -5.40 2.43
C SER A 21 11.80 -6.44 3.45
N GLY A 22 11.22 -7.53 2.95
CA GLY A 22 10.63 -8.64 3.72
C GLY A 22 9.15 -8.45 4.07
N ASN A 23 8.62 -7.25 3.87
CA ASN A 23 7.27 -6.82 4.22
C ASN A 23 6.52 -6.21 3.02
N ALA A 24 7.00 -6.40 1.79
CA ALA A 24 6.25 -5.95 0.62
C ALA A 24 4.90 -6.65 0.56
N GLY A 25 3.83 -5.88 0.43
CA GLY A 25 2.46 -6.38 0.48
C GLY A 25 1.72 -6.09 1.79
N ASP A 26 2.39 -5.62 2.85
CA ASP A 26 1.67 -5.10 4.02
C ASP A 26 0.85 -3.85 3.62
N LEU A 27 -0.30 -3.65 4.26
CA LEU A 27 -1.04 -2.40 4.18
C LEU A 27 -0.68 -1.53 5.38
N VAL A 28 -0.40 -0.26 5.15
CA VAL A 28 -0.13 0.71 6.23
C VAL A 28 -1.13 1.85 6.13
N LEU A 29 -1.91 2.06 7.18
CA LEU A 29 -2.67 3.30 7.34
C LEU A 29 -1.70 4.35 7.89
N ILE A 30 -1.40 5.37 7.08
CA ILE A 30 -0.56 6.49 7.46
C ILE A 30 -1.50 7.62 7.88
N GLY A 31 -1.52 7.96 9.17
CA GLY A 31 -2.47 8.91 9.76
C GLY A 31 -3.88 8.33 10.01
N PRO A 32 -4.83 9.19 10.44
CA PRO A 32 -6.16 8.75 10.84
C PRO A 32 -6.95 8.13 9.68
N GLY A 33 -7.51 6.94 9.92
CA GLY A 33 -8.26 6.22 8.91
C GLY A 33 -8.84 4.90 9.42
N ARG A 34 -9.54 4.19 8.53
CA ARG A 34 -9.97 2.81 8.76
C ARG A 34 -9.91 2.01 7.47
N ILE A 35 -9.86 0.70 7.59
CA ILE A 35 -10.05 -0.28 6.50
C ILE A 35 -10.52 -1.61 7.09
N THR A 36 -11.25 -2.41 6.32
CA THR A 36 -11.63 -3.78 6.69
C THR A 36 -10.76 -4.76 5.90
N VAL A 37 -10.07 -5.67 6.59
CA VAL A 37 -9.22 -6.72 5.99
C VAL A 37 -9.61 -8.03 6.68
N ASP A 38 -9.89 -9.08 5.90
CA ASP A 38 -10.30 -10.40 6.40
C ASP A 38 -11.37 -10.33 7.51
N ASP A 39 -12.49 -9.67 7.19
CA ASP A 39 -13.63 -9.41 8.09
C ASP A 39 -13.32 -8.62 9.38
N SER A 40 -12.08 -8.16 9.54
CA SER A 40 -11.61 -7.40 10.69
C SER A 40 -11.50 -5.91 10.35
N VAL A 41 -12.12 -5.06 11.17
CA VAL A 41 -12.04 -3.60 10.99
C VAL A 41 -10.82 -3.07 11.73
N TYR A 42 -9.91 -2.46 10.98
CA TYR A 42 -8.73 -1.76 11.47
C TYR A 42 -9.01 -0.27 11.51
N VAL A 43 -8.77 0.38 12.64
CA VAL A 43 -8.94 1.83 12.84
C VAL A 43 -7.62 2.39 13.34
N ASN A 44 -7.09 3.40 12.65
CA ASN A 44 -5.89 4.10 13.05
C ASN A 44 -6.23 5.52 13.56
N ASN A 45 -5.69 5.86 14.73
CA ASN A 45 -5.68 7.23 15.26
C ASN A 45 -4.24 7.72 15.53
N GLU A 46 -3.24 6.89 15.24
CA GLU A 46 -1.82 7.16 15.40
C GLU A 46 -1.18 7.53 14.06
N GLN A 47 0.14 7.75 14.07
CA GLN A 47 0.87 8.02 12.83
C GLN A 47 0.86 6.83 11.85
N PHE A 48 0.97 5.60 12.37
CA PHE A 48 1.06 4.39 11.55
C PHE A 48 0.29 3.24 12.19
N LEU A 49 -0.47 2.52 11.37
CA LEU A 49 -1.02 1.20 11.70
C LEU A 49 -0.67 0.23 10.57
N ILE A 50 0.06 -0.83 10.90
CA ILE A 50 0.49 -1.86 9.94
C ILE A 50 -0.45 -3.05 10.03
N ILE A 51 -0.98 -3.45 8.88
CA ILE A 51 -1.78 -4.66 8.67
C ILE A 51 -0.92 -5.60 7.83
N LYS A 52 -0.48 -6.71 8.45
CA LYS A 52 0.43 -7.66 7.81
C LYS A 52 -0.24 -8.34 6.62
N LYS A 53 0.56 -8.63 5.59
CA LYS A 53 0.19 -9.53 4.49
C LYS A 53 -0.19 -10.93 4.99
N ASN A 54 -0.99 -11.61 4.18
CA ASN A 54 -1.57 -12.91 4.50
C ASN A 54 -0.64 -14.09 4.23
N LEU A 55 0.42 -13.88 3.43
CA LEU A 55 1.36 -14.91 3.03
C LEU A 55 2.80 -14.51 3.39
N ASP A 56 3.69 -15.48 3.39
CA ASP A 56 5.12 -15.20 3.51
C ASP A 56 5.60 -14.29 2.37
N SER A 57 6.70 -13.56 2.62
CA SER A 57 7.28 -12.72 1.59
C SER A 57 7.72 -13.57 0.40
N ASN A 58 7.31 -13.14 -0.78
CA ASN A 58 7.75 -13.67 -2.06
C ASN A 58 8.60 -12.63 -2.82
N GLU A 59 9.19 -11.68 -2.09
CA GLU A 59 10.16 -10.73 -2.64
C GLU A 59 11.41 -11.46 -3.12
N LYS A 60 11.95 -11.00 -4.24
CA LYS A 60 13.28 -11.40 -4.68
C LYS A 60 14.36 -10.70 -3.85
N PRO A 61 15.59 -11.24 -3.79
CA PRO A 61 16.70 -10.61 -3.09
C PRO A 61 16.95 -9.17 -3.53
N ALA A 62 17.55 -8.37 -2.63
CA ALA A 62 17.92 -6.99 -2.92
C ALA A 62 18.81 -6.89 -4.17
N GLY A 63 18.49 -5.96 -5.08
CA GLY A 63 19.12 -5.79 -6.38
C GLY A 63 18.38 -6.48 -7.53
N GLU A 64 17.41 -7.35 -7.25
CA GLU A 64 16.52 -7.92 -8.26
C GLU A 64 15.21 -7.14 -8.40
N TRP A 65 14.59 -7.27 -9.57
CA TRP A 65 13.33 -6.60 -9.87
C TRP A 65 12.11 -7.42 -9.40
N ASN A 66 11.33 -6.81 -8.50
CA ASN A 66 10.00 -7.26 -8.14
C ASN A 66 8.94 -6.61 -9.06
N ALA A 67 7.84 -7.33 -9.29
CA ALA A 67 6.62 -6.77 -9.89
C ALA A 67 5.60 -6.48 -8.78
N TYR A 68 4.91 -5.35 -8.86
CA TYR A 68 3.91 -4.96 -7.89
C TYR A 68 2.65 -4.45 -8.60
N ASP A 69 1.58 -5.22 -8.49
CA ASP A 69 0.28 -4.90 -9.06
C ASP A 69 -0.64 -4.45 -7.94
N ILE A 70 -1.21 -3.25 -8.07
CA ILE A 70 -2.11 -2.65 -7.08
C ILE A 70 -3.40 -2.26 -7.79
N GLU A 71 -4.53 -2.86 -7.37
CA GLU A 71 -5.85 -2.48 -7.84
C GLU A 71 -6.54 -1.62 -6.77
N VAL A 72 -7.08 -0.47 -7.18
CA VAL A 72 -7.81 0.45 -6.30
C VAL A 72 -9.16 0.78 -6.92
N ARG A 73 -10.26 0.38 -6.27
CA ARG A 73 -11.63 0.60 -6.72
C ARG A 73 -12.42 1.32 -5.63
N GLY A 74 -12.48 2.65 -5.72
CA GLY A 74 -13.12 3.46 -4.69
C GLY A 74 -12.40 3.29 -3.35
N ASP A 75 -13.05 2.64 -2.39
CA ASP A 75 -12.56 2.37 -1.04
C ASP A 75 -12.00 0.94 -0.85
N ALA A 76 -11.85 0.19 -1.94
CA ALA A 76 -11.25 -1.14 -1.96
C ALA A 76 -9.83 -1.10 -2.56
N ILE A 77 -8.89 -1.76 -1.90
CA ILE A 77 -7.48 -1.84 -2.29
C ILE A 77 -7.05 -3.32 -2.26
N SER A 78 -6.32 -3.76 -3.27
CA SER A 78 -5.62 -5.04 -3.25
C SER A 78 -4.20 -4.87 -3.78
N CYS A 79 -3.25 -5.62 -3.23
CA CYS A 79 -1.86 -5.53 -3.60
C CYS A 79 -1.26 -6.94 -3.79
N SER A 80 -0.66 -7.14 -4.96
CA SER A 80 -0.04 -8.40 -5.37
C SER A 80 1.44 -8.21 -5.66
N VAL A 81 2.29 -8.93 -4.96
CA VAL A 81 3.74 -8.90 -5.19
C VAL A 81 4.11 -10.13 -6.02
N ASN A 82 4.86 -9.95 -7.11
CA ASN A 82 5.30 -11.02 -8.01
C ASN A 82 4.16 -11.97 -8.43
N GLY A 83 2.97 -11.43 -8.72
CA GLY A 83 1.80 -12.17 -9.17
C GLY A 83 1.01 -12.90 -8.07
N VAL A 84 1.38 -12.74 -6.80
CA VAL A 84 0.68 -13.34 -5.66
C VAL A 84 0.00 -12.26 -4.84
N LEU A 85 -1.31 -12.40 -4.61
CA LEU A 85 -2.08 -11.49 -3.76
C LEU A 85 -1.59 -11.57 -2.31
N GLN A 86 -1.04 -10.47 -1.81
CA GLN A 86 -0.47 -10.38 -0.48
C GLN A 86 -1.46 -9.80 0.54
N ASN A 87 -2.28 -8.83 0.14
CA ASN A 87 -3.29 -8.23 1.01
C ASN A 87 -4.44 -7.62 0.20
N SER A 88 -5.62 -7.55 0.81
CA SER A 88 -6.77 -6.85 0.28
C SER A 88 -7.64 -6.28 1.40
N GLY A 89 -8.06 -5.04 1.24
CA GLY A 89 -8.97 -4.39 2.17
C GLY A 89 -10.08 -3.64 1.45
N THR A 90 -11.18 -3.43 2.17
CA THR A 90 -12.40 -2.76 1.70
C THR A 90 -12.92 -1.78 2.74
N ALA A 91 -13.92 -0.98 2.37
CA ALA A 91 -14.55 -0.02 3.26
C ALA A 91 -13.55 0.97 3.91
N ALA A 92 -12.49 1.32 3.16
CA ALA A 92 -11.52 2.30 3.59
C ALA A 92 -12.17 3.67 3.84
N ALA A 93 -11.70 4.41 4.84
CA ALA A 93 -12.15 5.80 5.05
C ALA A 93 -11.75 6.73 3.89
N LEU A 94 -10.66 6.41 3.20
CA LEU A 94 -10.15 7.15 2.06
C LEU A 94 -10.52 6.41 0.77
N SER A 95 -11.10 7.12 -0.19
CA SER A 95 -11.55 6.55 -1.48
C SER A 95 -11.07 7.32 -2.71
N SER A 96 -10.35 8.43 -2.50
CA SER A 96 -9.77 9.24 -3.57
C SER A 96 -8.62 10.09 -3.03
N GLY A 97 -7.69 10.48 -3.90
CA GLY A 97 -6.52 11.29 -3.56
C GLY A 97 -5.37 11.02 -4.53
N HIS A 98 -4.19 11.54 -4.22
CA HIS A 98 -3.02 11.39 -5.09
C HIS A 98 -2.37 10.01 -4.94
N ILE A 99 -1.53 9.65 -5.90
CA ILE A 99 -0.64 8.49 -5.83
C ILE A 99 0.77 9.01 -5.55
N GLY A 100 1.44 8.40 -4.57
CA GLY A 100 2.80 8.75 -4.19
C GLY A 100 3.73 7.55 -4.19
N LEU A 101 4.94 7.74 -4.72
CA LEU A 101 6.07 6.82 -4.55
C LEU A 101 6.92 7.34 -3.40
N GLN A 102 7.16 6.48 -2.43
CA GLN A 102 7.89 6.82 -1.21
C GLN A 102 9.23 6.07 -1.19
N SER A 103 10.22 6.67 -0.55
CA SER A 103 11.55 6.10 -0.33
C SER A 103 12.04 6.52 1.05
N GLU A 104 12.42 5.55 1.87
CA GLU A 104 12.99 5.78 3.20
C GLU A 104 14.13 4.79 3.48
N GLY A 105 15.19 5.27 4.13
CA GLY A 105 16.25 4.43 4.72
C GLY A 105 17.24 3.77 3.77
N SER A 106 16.89 3.50 2.51
CA SER A 106 17.79 2.89 1.52
C SER A 106 17.41 3.28 0.09
N PRO A 107 18.34 3.18 -0.88
CA PRO A 107 18.02 3.42 -2.29
C PRO A 107 16.93 2.46 -2.79
N ILE A 108 15.98 2.99 -3.55
CA ILE A 108 14.95 2.24 -4.27
C ILE A 108 14.87 2.75 -5.70
N GLU A 109 14.65 1.84 -6.64
CA GLU A 109 14.50 2.15 -8.06
C GLU A 109 13.13 1.67 -8.55
N PHE A 110 12.49 2.48 -9.38
CA PHE A 110 11.22 2.14 -10.01
C PHE A 110 11.36 2.18 -11.52
N ARG A 111 10.70 1.25 -12.21
CA ARG A 111 10.57 1.25 -13.68
C ARG A 111 9.21 0.68 -14.09
N ASN A 112 8.80 0.96 -15.32
CA ASN A 112 7.56 0.45 -15.92
C ASN A 112 6.31 0.77 -15.07
N ILE A 113 6.25 1.97 -14.49
CA ILE A 113 5.08 2.43 -13.75
C ILE A 113 3.97 2.76 -14.75
N LEU A 114 2.92 1.95 -14.74
CA LEU A 114 1.77 2.10 -15.62
C LEU A 114 0.52 2.31 -14.78
N LEU A 115 -0.30 3.29 -15.15
CA LEU A 115 -1.60 3.53 -14.54
C LEU A 115 -2.68 3.22 -15.56
N THR A 116 -3.58 2.32 -15.21
CA THR A 116 -4.73 1.96 -16.04
C THR A 116 -6.01 2.33 -15.28
N PRO A 117 -6.82 3.26 -15.80
CA PRO A 117 -8.14 3.53 -15.23
C PRO A 117 -8.99 2.26 -15.24
N LEU A 118 -9.68 2.00 -14.12
CA LEU A 118 -10.64 0.90 -14.03
C LEU A 118 -11.99 1.32 -14.63
N PRO A 119 -12.76 0.38 -15.20
CA PRO A 119 -14.11 0.64 -15.69
C PRO A 119 -15.09 0.96 -14.56
#